data_AF-A0A6A4VDM7-F1
#
_entry.id   AF-A0A6A4VDM7-F1
#
_cell.length_a   1.000
_cell.length_b   1.000
_cell.length_c   1.000
_cell.angle_alpha   90.00
_cell.angle_beta   90.00
_cell.angle_gamma   90.00
#
_symmetry.space_group_name_H-M   'P 1'
#
loop_
_entity.id
_entity.type
_entity.pdbx_description
1 polymer ?
#
loop_
_entity_poly.entity_id
_entity_poly.type
_entity_poly.pdbx_seq_one_letter_code
_entity_poly.pdbx_strand_id
1 'polypeptide(L)'
;MLDKHAVWLLESVPVAILAPPAPGQDDPMDGRGRPSQMPAAFTLVSSPTRRRNVSQLLDQGFTGEQLAYAAQMTLRKEGRKTEADIIKKVIAADGPDPTVVQASYRGPPPSLPKTLSADEALVLLFNTNITRAAYQEVRETSKDHVADIFPPYNFVLDAKKRCHPAGVVVDDRGASVPVQQLLDHTASRLCTLQASVIQSSAAQGSLILTSKYGFDGATGQQVYRHRQSTDVDDSTMFLASMVPLRLRTEDGRVIWANPKPNSTFFCRPISFIFEKESKELTTATYVQLQQEVESLTLSVVQLTNDVTISVRHEMTLTMIDGKVHNAIQGIRSQQVCSICRAKPTEMNNIDGVLARPIAGDRTQHGISTLHCWIRSMEMFLHIAYRLPFCEWQARGEEKQRIVKEQKQRIQTEFRQRLGLLIDQPLPGGAGTTNDGNSARRFFLEHETSADILGLDSTLIRRFSYLLRAASSNFHLDEERFGVYAVETARILRKREGTVVWEEARG
;
A
#
# COMPACT_ATOMS: atom_id res chain seq x y z
N MET A 1 -9.29 -4.96 16.09
CA MET A 1 -8.66 -6.28 15.87
C MET A 1 -8.37 -6.96 17.22
N LEU A 2 -9.36 -7.04 18.11
CA LEU A 2 -9.23 -7.70 19.43
C LEU A 2 -10.40 -8.66 19.76
N ASP A 3 -11.30 -8.93 18.80
CA ASP A 3 -12.47 -9.78 19.03
C ASP A 3 -12.32 -11.24 18.54
N LYS A 4 -11.12 -11.65 18.08
CA LYS A 4 -10.90 -13.01 17.54
C LYS A 4 -10.34 -14.04 18.53
N HIS A 5 -10.16 -13.69 19.80
CA HIS A 5 -9.55 -14.60 20.79
C HIS A 5 -10.34 -14.76 22.11
N ALA A 6 -11.57 -14.26 22.21
CA ALA A 6 -12.37 -14.33 23.43
C ALA A 6 -12.90 -15.74 23.79
N VAL A 7 -12.89 -16.70 22.85
CA VAL A 7 -13.53 -18.01 23.02
C VAL A 7 -12.66 -19.02 23.79
N TRP A 8 -11.40 -18.70 24.10
CA TRP A 8 -10.51 -19.62 24.83
C TRP A 8 -10.45 -19.40 26.35
N LEU A 9 -11.15 -18.38 26.88
CA LEU A 9 -11.06 -17.98 28.29
C LEU A 9 -12.28 -18.35 29.16
N LEU A 10 -13.27 -19.09 28.64
CA LEU A 10 -14.56 -19.28 29.34
C LEU A 10 -15.12 -20.71 29.40
N GLU A 11 -14.33 -21.77 29.20
CA GLU A 11 -14.78 -23.13 29.52
C GLU A 11 -14.17 -23.65 30.82
N SER A 12 -14.87 -23.38 31.92
CA SER A 12 -14.75 -24.11 33.18
C SER A 12 -15.64 -25.36 33.11
N VAL A 13 -15.05 -26.55 33.19
CA VAL A 13 -15.79 -27.81 33.37
C VAL A 13 -15.58 -28.32 34.81
N PRO A 14 -16.65 -28.74 35.52
CA PRO A 14 -16.65 -28.90 36.97
C PRO A 14 -16.13 -30.28 37.40
N VAL A 15 -15.26 -30.31 38.41
CA VAL A 15 -14.96 -31.54 39.17
C VAL A 15 -15.64 -31.42 40.53
N ALA A 16 -16.64 -32.28 40.76
CA ALA A 16 -17.35 -32.38 42.02
C ALA A 16 -16.41 -32.95 43.11
N ILE A 17 -16.27 -32.19 44.20
CA ILE A 17 -15.61 -32.64 45.43
C ILE A 17 -16.67 -33.36 46.27
N LEU A 18 -16.44 -34.63 46.60
CA LEU A 18 -17.14 -35.32 47.69
C LEU A 18 -16.13 -35.64 48.80
N ALA A 19 -16.49 -35.22 50.01
CA ALA A 19 -15.73 -35.28 51.24
C ALA A 19 -15.54 -36.73 51.77
N PRO A 20 -14.55 -36.98 52.64
CA PRO A 20 -14.18 -38.34 53.06
C PRO A 20 -15.13 -38.87 54.16
N PRO A 21 -15.33 -40.19 54.28
CA PRO A 21 -15.91 -40.77 55.49
C PRO A 21 -14.85 -40.94 56.59
N ALA A 22 -15.27 -40.71 57.83
CA ALA A 22 -14.49 -40.82 59.06
C ALA A 22 -14.24 -42.30 59.48
N PRO A 23 -13.26 -42.57 60.37
CA PRO A 23 -12.81 -43.92 60.69
C PRO A 23 -13.52 -44.52 61.92
N GLY A 24 -13.63 -45.85 61.96
CA GLY A 24 -13.72 -46.63 63.20
C GLY A 24 -14.73 -47.79 63.17
N GLN A 25 -14.21 -49.02 63.27
CA GLN A 25 -14.33 -49.94 64.43
C GLN A 25 -14.41 -51.43 64.03
N ASP A 26 -13.35 -52.13 64.42
CA ASP A 26 -13.24 -53.46 65.07
C ASP A 26 -14.02 -54.69 64.54
N ASP A 27 -13.25 -55.64 63.95
CA ASP A 27 -13.13 -57.11 64.19
C ASP A 27 -14.36 -58.01 64.46
N PRO A 28 -14.29 -59.37 64.29
CA PRO A 28 -13.23 -60.23 63.73
C PRO A 28 -13.70 -61.32 62.71
N MET A 29 -12.71 -61.87 62.00
CA MET A 29 -12.54 -63.25 61.52
C MET A 29 -13.72 -63.99 60.86
N ASP A 30 -13.64 -64.17 59.54
CA ASP A 30 -13.51 -65.54 59.01
C ASP A 30 -12.89 -65.57 57.58
N GLY A 31 -12.05 -66.57 57.34
CA GLY A 31 -11.01 -66.63 56.31
C GLY A 31 -11.43 -66.30 54.86
N ARG A 32 -10.58 -65.56 54.14
CA ARG A 32 -10.78 -65.27 52.70
C ARG A 32 -9.46 -65.26 51.93
N GLY A 33 -9.33 -66.17 50.95
CA GLY A 33 -8.61 -65.85 49.72
C GLY A 33 -9.28 -64.64 49.05
N ARG A 34 -8.47 -63.81 48.37
CA ARG A 34 -8.95 -62.57 47.73
C ARG A 34 -10.10 -62.88 46.76
N PRO A 35 -11.25 -62.17 46.83
CA PRO A 35 -12.34 -62.37 45.89
C PRO A 35 -11.84 -62.18 44.46
N SER A 36 -12.15 -63.11 43.57
CA SER A 36 -11.92 -62.96 42.13
C SER A 36 -12.87 -61.90 41.59
N GLN A 37 -12.52 -60.62 41.77
CA GLN A 37 -13.01 -59.58 40.88
C GLN A 37 -12.58 -59.97 39.47
N MET A 38 -13.49 -59.88 38.50
CA MET A 38 -13.17 -60.13 37.08
C MET A 38 -11.83 -59.47 36.74
N PRO A 39 -10.90 -60.17 36.06
CA PRO A 39 -9.57 -59.63 35.82
C PRO A 39 -9.72 -58.31 35.06
N ALA A 40 -9.35 -57.22 35.72
CA ALA A 40 -9.32 -55.90 35.11
C ALA A 40 -8.50 -55.98 33.82
N ALA A 41 -8.97 -55.32 32.75
CA ALA A 41 -8.32 -55.37 31.44
C ALA A 41 -6.82 -55.07 31.59
N PHE A 42 -5.97 -55.81 30.86
CA PHE A 42 -4.50 -55.78 31.02
C PHE A 42 -3.91 -54.36 31.00
N THR A 43 -4.53 -53.44 30.25
CA THR A 43 -4.15 -52.03 30.14
C THR A 43 -4.44 -51.20 31.39
N LEU A 44 -5.38 -51.61 32.24
CA LEU A 44 -5.87 -50.87 33.41
C LEU A 44 -5.18 -51.28 34.72
N VAL A 45 -4.39 -52.35 34.72
CA VAL A 45 -3.65 -52.80 35.91
C VAL A 45 -2.24 -52.18 36.00
N SER A 46 -1.72 -52.07 37.22
CA SER A 46 -0.41 -51.47 37.50
C SER A 46 0.75 -52.25 36.85
N SER A 47 1.84 -51.55 36.51
CA SER A 47 3.02 -52.15 35.85
C SER A 47 3.59 -53.39 36.57
N PRO A 48 3.73 -53.41 37.92
CA PRO A 48 4.18 -54.62 38.63
C PRO A 48 3.22 -55.80 38.46
N THR A 49 1.91 -55.54 38.40
CA THR A 49 0.88 -56.56 38.22
C THR A 49 0.89 -57.11 36.80
N ARG A 50 1.06 -56.24 35.78
CA ARG A 50 1.25 -56.68 34.38
C ARG A 50 2.46 -57.60 34.23
N ARG A 51 3.59 -57.25 34.86
CA ARG A 51 4.82 -58.07 34.84
C ARG A 51 4.59 -59.45 35.44
N ARG A 52 3.88 -59.55 36.56
CA ARG A 52 3.50 -60.85 37.15
C ARG A 52 2.56 -61.64 36.24
N ASN A 53 1.58 -60.98 35.62
CA ASN A 53 0.62 -61.64 34.72
C ASN A 53 1.27 -62.21 33.46
N VAL A 54 2.35 -61.59 32.95
CA VAL A 54 3.11 -62.11 31.79
C VAL A 54 4.30 -62.98 32.18
N SER A 55 4.60 -63.15 33.49
CA SER A 55 5.70 -63.98 34.00
C SER A 55 5.64 -65.37 33.41
N GLN A 56 4.45 -65.99 33.40
CA GLN A 56 4.24 -67.33 32.84
C GLN A 56 4.63 -67.45 31.36
N LEU A 57 4.54 -66.37 30.57
CA LEU A 57 4.97 -66.37 29.16
C LEU A 57 6.49 -66.22 29.03
N LEU A 58 7.14 -65.54 29.97
CA LEU A 58 8.59 -65.36 30.00
C LEU A 58 9.31 -66.59 30.58
N ASP A 59 8.70 -67.24 31.58
CA ASP A 59 9.25 -68.40 32.29
C ASP A 59 9.18 -69.69 31.46
N GLN A 60 8.44 -69.69 30.34
CA GLN A 60 8.35 -70.81 29.38
C GLN A 60 9.55 -70.90 28.41
N GLY A 61 10.55 -70.03 28.55
CA GLY A 61 11.82 -70.12 27.83
C GLY A 61 11.79 -69.65 26.37
N PHE A 62 10.75 -68.90 25.96
CA PHE A 62 10.70 -68.30 24.63
C PHE A 62 11.73 -67.18 24.45
N THR A 63 12.31 -67.09 23.25
CA THR A 63 13.24 -66.00 22.92
C THR A 63 12.50 -64.69 22.64
N GLY A 64 13.20 -63.56 22.76
CA GLY A 64 12.63 -62.24 22.45
C GLY A 64 12.10 -62.15 21.02
N GLU A 65 12.75 -62.82 20.06
CA GLU A 65 12.30 -62.90 18.66
C GLU A 65 11.00 -63.69 18.52
N GLN A 66 10.88 -64.82 19.23
CA GLN A 66 9.65 -65.62 19.23
C GLN A 66 8.46 -64.85 19.81
N LEU A 67 8.68 -64.11 20.90
CA LEU A 67 7.65 -63.29 21.53
C LEU A 67 7.27 -62.08 20.65
N ALA A 68 8.24 -61.48 19.97
CA ALA A 68 8.01 -60.41 19.01
C ALA A 68 7.19 -60.87 17.79
N TYR A 69 7.52 -62.05 17.26
CA TYR A 69 6.77 -62.65 16.16
C TYR A 69 5.35 -63.04 16.59
N ALA A 70 5.17 -63.56 17.80
CA ALA A 70 3.85 -63.84 18.37
C ALA A 70 3.01 -62.57 18.53
N ALA A 71 3.61 -61.48 19.01
CA ALA A 71 2.96 -60.17 19.10
C ALA A 71 2.55 -59.65 17.71
N GLN A 72 3.41 -59.81 16.70
CA GLN A 72 3.11 -59.46 15.32
C GLN A 72 1.88 -60.22 14.79
N MET A 73 1.82 -61.54 14.98
CA MET A 73 0.72 -62.37 14.49
C MET A 73 -0.59 -62.02 15.19
N THR A 74 -0.53 -61.70 16.48
CA THR A 74 -1.70 -61.29 17.27
C THR A 74 -2.26 -59.97 16.77
N LEU A 75 -1.40 -58.95 16.57
CA LEU A 75 -1.80 -57.65 16.04
C LEU A 75 -2.40 -57.74 14.62
N ARG A 76 -1.85 -58.62 13.76
CA ARG A 76 -2.43 -58.85 12.43
C ARG A 76 -3.82 -59.48 12.50
N LYS A 77 -4.03 -60.42 13.43
CA LYS A 77 -5.34 -61.06 13.66
C LYS A 77 -6.38 -60.06 14.19
N GLU A 78 -5.93 -59.08 14.97
CA GLU A 78 -6.75 -57.96 15.47
C GLU A 78 -6.95 -56.83 14.43
N GLY A 79 -6.45 -56.98 13.21
CA GLY A 79 -6.58 -55.99 12.13
C GLY A 79 -5.60 -54.81 12.20
N ARG A 80 -4.69 -54.80 13.18
CA ARG A 80 -3.69 -53.75 13.45
C ARG A 80 -2.41 -53.98 12.64
N LYS A 81 -2.56 -53.94 11.31
CA LYS A 81 -1.50 -54.33 10.35
C LYS A 81 -0.29 -53.40 10.41
N THR A 82 -0.51 -52.11 10.57
CA THR A 82 0.55 -51.09 10.59
C THR A 82 1.49 -51.30 11.78
N GLU A 83 0.94 -51.53 12.97
CA GLU A 83 1.73 -51.77 14.18
C GLU A 83 2.52 -53.08 14.13
N ALA A 84 1.91 -54.11 13.54
CA ALA A 84 2.60 -55.37 13.28
C ALA A 84 3.78 -55.21 12.30
N ASP A 85 3.66 -54.33 11.30
CA ASP A 85 4.72 -54.05 10.35
C ASP A 85 5.85 -53.21 10.96
N ILE A 86 5.53 -52.31 11.91
CA ILE A 86 6.53 -51.56 12.68
C ILE A 86 7.38 -52.51 13.54
N ILE A 87 6.74 -53.41 14.30
CA ILE A 87 7.45 -54.40 15.15
C ILE A 87 8.38 -55.27 14.28
N LYS A 88 7.90 -55.71 13.10
CA LYS A 88 8.71 -56.46 12.14
C LYS A 88 9.98 -55.72 11.70
N LYS A 89 9.85 -54.43 11.40
CA LYS A 89 10.96 -53.61 10.89
C LYS A 89 12.00 -53.32 11.96
N VAL A 90 11.58 -53.19 13.22
CA VAL A 90 12.48 -52.88 14.35
C VAL A 90 13.28 -54.12 14.80
N ILE A 91 12.74 -55.33 14.58
CA ILE A 91 13.31 -56.58 15.12
C ILE A 91 14.03 -57.42 14.05
N ALA A 92 13.89 -57.08 12.76
CA ALA A 92 14.65 -57.72 11.69
C ALA A 92 16.16 -57.53 11.90
N ALA A 93 16.97 -58.53 11.55
CA ALA A 93 18.44 -58.48 11.63
C ALA A 93 19.06 -57.32 10.84
N ASP A 94 18.35 -56.84 9.79
CA ASP A 94 18.70 -55.69 8.96
C ASP A 94 17.87 -54.43 9.29
N GLY A 95 17.22 -54.41 10.46
CA GLY A 95 16.43 -53.28 10.94
C GLY A 95 17.30 -52.05 11.23
N PRO A 96 16.75 -50.82 11.16
CA PRO A 96 17.48 -49.62 11.53
C PRO A 96 17.96 -49.71 12.98
N ASP A 97 19.19 -49.26 13.24
CA ASP A 97 19.80 -49.23 14.56
C ASP A 97 18.80 -48.66 15.61
N PRO A 98 18.59 -49.33 16.77
CA PRO A 98 17.71 -48.86 17.82
C PRO A 98 17.90 -47.39 18.23
N THR A 99 19.13 -46.88 18.13
CA THR A 99 19.47 -45.48 18.41
C THR A 99 18.92 -44.51 17.36
N VAL A 100 18.89 -44.91 16.09
CA VAL A 100 18.33 -44.13 14.97
C VAL A 100 16.81 -44.04 15.07
N VAL A 101 16.16 -45.13 15.47
CA VAL A 101 14.72 -45.15 15.72
C VAL A 101 14.39 -44.23 16.91
N GLN A 102 15.17 -44.24 17.98
CA GLN A 102 14.98 -43.37 19.14
C GLN A 102 15.12 -41.87 18.79
N ALA A 103 16.06 -41.52 17.88
CA ALA A 103 16.22 -40.16 17.40
C ALA A 103 14.99 -39.66 16.60
N SER A 104 14.35 -40.54 15.82
CA SER A 104 13.14 -40.19 15.05
C SER A 104 11.93 -39.82 15.91
N TYR A 105 11.84 -40.34 17.14
CA TYR A 105 10.76 -40.02 18.09
C TYR A 105 10.97 -38.71 18.86
N ARG A 106 12.21 -38.17 18.93
CA ARG A 106 12.48 -36.95 19.70
C ARG A 106 12.10 -35.65 18.97
N GLY A 107 11.75 -35.72 17.68
CA GLY A 107 11.55 -34.55 16.83
C GLY A 107 12.85 -33.74 16.67
N PRO A 108 12.98 -32.91 15.61
CA PRO A 108 14.07 -31.94 15.55
C PRO A 108 13.95 -30.96 16.73
N PRO A 109 15.07 -30.50 17.32
CA PRO A 109 15.02 -29.45 18.34
C PRO A 109 14.30 -28.21 17.76
N PRO A 110 13.54 -27.44 18.59
CA PRO A 110 12.90 -26.23 18.13
C PRO A 110 13.95 -25.32 17.49
N SER A 111 13.78 -24.99 16.21
CA SER A 111 14.70 -24.11 15.50
C SER A 111 14.76 -22.77 16.24
N LEU A 112 15.95 -22.35 16.64
CA LEU A 112 16.18 -21.03 17.21
C LEU A 112 15.55 -19.95 16.31
N PRO A 113 15.01 -18.85 16.88
CA PRO A 113 14.47 -17.76 16.10
C PRO A 113 15.48 -17.28 15.07
N LYS A 114 15.10 -17.24 13.79
CA LYS A 114 15.97 -16.78 12.72
C LYS A 114 16.13 -15.26 12.82
N THR A 115 17.36 -14.80 12.94
CA THR A 115 17.70 -13.37 12.87
C THR A 115 17.33 -12.82 11.49
N LEU A 116 16.69 -11.66 11.48
CA LEU A 116 16.40 -10.90 10.27
C LEU A 116 17.71 -10.44 9.62
N SER A 117 17.74 -10.44 8.29
CA SER A 117 18.76 -9.73 7.53
C SER A 117 18.65 -8.21 7.75
N ALA A 118 19.73 -7.50 7.45
CA ALA A 118 19.75 -6.04 7.53
C ALA A 118 18.67 -5.39 6.64
N ASP A 119 18.39 -5.98 5.48
CA ASP A 119 17.35 -5.52 4.55
C ASP A 119 15.93 -5.78 5.08
N GLU A 120 15.67 -6.97 5.66
CA GLU A 120 14.39 -7.25 6.31
C GLU A 120 14.12 -6.32 7.50
N ALA A 121 15.14 -6.06 8.31
CA ALA A 121 15.05 -5.12 9.43
C ALA A 121 14.85 -3.66 8.96
N LEU A 122 15.48 -3.26 7.86
CA LEU A 122 15.26 -1.94 7.26
C LEU A 122 13.82 -1.80 6.75
N VAL A 123 13.28 -2.83 6.08
CA VAL A 123 11.88 -2.87 5.62
C VAL A 123 10.92 -2.75 6.80
N LEU A 124 11.17 -3.47 7.89
CA LEU A 124 10.37 -3.35 9.10
C LEU A 124 10.36 -1.92 9.62
N LEU A 125 11.54 -1.29 9.73
CA LEU A 125 11.68 0.07 10.24
C LEU A 125 10.84 1.09 9.45
N PHE A 126 10.83 0.99 8.12
CA PHE A 126 10.02 1.85 7.27
C PHE A 126 8.52 1.51 7.31
N ASN A 127 8.16 0.22 7.37
CA ASN A 127 6.75 -0.18 7.42
C ASN A 127 6.07 0.19 8.74
N THR A 128 6.82 0.25 9.84
CA THR A 128 6.28 0.55 11.17
C THR A 128 6.56 1.97 11.65
N ASN A 129 7.34 2.77 10.90
CA ASN A 129 7.78 4.11 11.30
C ASN A 129 8.41 4.17 12.69
N ILE A 130 9.12 3.11 13.11
CA ILE A 130 9.79 3.08 14.41
C ILE A 130 11.07 3.93 14.38
N THR A 131 11.32 4.64 15.46
CA THR A 131 12.54 5.42 15.63
C THR A 131 13.73 4.50 15.88
N ARG A 132 14.95 5.03 15.71
CA ARG A 132 16.18 4.30 16.08
C ARG A 132 16.15 3.85 17.54
N ALA A 133 15.72 4.72 18.46
CA ALA A 133 15.65 4.42 19.89
C ALA A 133 14.67 3.26 20.16
N ALA A 134 13.46 3.33 19.59
CA ALA A 134 12.48 2.27 19.72
C ALA A 134 12.98 0.93 19.11
N TYR A 135 13.68 0.99 17.97
CA TYR A 135 14.28 -0.20 17.36
C TYR A 135 15.33 -0.84 18.29
N GLN A 136 16.17 -0.03 18.94
CA GLN A 136 17.17 -0.51 19.89
C GLN A 136 16.52 -1.16 21.11
N GLU A 137 15.49 -0.53 21.67
CA GLU A 137 14.74 -1.04 22.82
C GLU A 137 14.04 -2.38 22.52
N VAL A 138 13.37 -2.49 21.35
CA VAL A 138 12.75 -3.74 20.89
C VAL A 138 13.80 -4.83 20.72
N ARG A 139 14.96 -4.50 20.14
CA ARG A 139 16.05 -5.44 19.95
C ARG A 139 16.60 -5.94 21.29
N GLU A 140 16.89 -5.04 22.22
CA GLU A 140 17.42 -5.37 23.55
C GLU A 140 16.43 -6.25 24.32
N THR A 141 15.16 -5.86 24.36
CA THR A 141 14.08 -6.63 24.98
C THR A 141 13.94 -8.03 24.38
N SER A 142 13.99 -8.13 23.03
CA SER A 142 13.91 -9.42 22.33
C SER A 142 15.11 -10.31 22.70
N LYS A 143 16.31 -9.73 22.77
CA LYS A 143 17.53 -10.45 23.14
C LYS A 143 17.50 -10.93 24.59
N ASP A 144 16.96 -10.13 25.51
CA ASP A 144 16.77 -10.51 26.92
C ASP A 144 15.81 -11.69 27.08
N HIS A 145 14.87 -11.86 26.15
CA HIS A 145 13.94 -12.98 26.09
C HIS A 145 14.44 -14.14 25.19
N VAL A 146 15.76 -14.24 24.99
CA VAL A 146 16.41 -15.33 24.22
C VAL A 146 15.95 -15.40 22.75
N ALA A 147 15.46 -14.28 22.21
CA ALA A 147 15.04 -14.15 20.83
C ALA A 147 15.92 -13.12 20.11
N ASP A 148 17.09 -13.54 19.59
CA ASP A 148 18.01 -12.67 18.84
C ASP A 148 17.54 -12.48 17.39
N ILE A 149 16.35 -11.89 17.24
CA ILE A 149 15.65 -11.71 15.96
C ILE A 149 16.17 -10.49 15.20
N PHE A 150 16.55 -9.42 15.90
CA PHE A 150 16.84 -8.13 15.26
C PHE A 150 18.35 -7.89 15.10
N PRO A 151 18.83 -7.60 13.88
CA PRO A 151 20.24 -7.28 13.68
C PRO A 151 20.61 -5.95 14.35
N PRO A 152 21.87 -5.77 14.79
CA PRO A 152 22.35 -4.49 15.30
C PRO A 152 22.12 -3.34 14.30
N TYR A 153 21.83 -2.14 14.82
CA TYR A 153 21.40 -1.01 13.99
C TYR A 153 22.46 -0.53 12.98
N ASN A 154 23.75 -0.75 13.22
CA ASN A 154 24.81 -0.43 12.24
C ASN A 154 24.63 -1.21 10.93
N PHE A 155 24.23 -2.48 10.97
CA PHE A 155 23.94 -3.25 9.76
C PHE A 155 22.72 -2.67 9.01
N VAL A 156 21.69 -2.26 9.74
CA VAL A 156 20.51 -1.59 9.17
C VAL A 156 20.89 -0.23 8.56
N LEU A 157 21.81 0.51 9.20
CA LEU A 157 22.34 1.76 8.70
C LEU A 157 23.13 1.56 7.40
N ASP A 158 23.95 0.51 7.32
CA ASP A 158 24.69 0.18 6.10
C ASP A 158 23.74 -0.25 4.98
N ALA A 159 22.69 -1.00 5.29
CA ALA A 159 21.60 -1.28 4.36
C ALA A 159 20.90 -0.01 3.86
N LYS A 160 20.66 0.96 4.74
CA LYS A 160 20.07 2.26 4.40
C LYS A 160 21.00 3.05 3.46
N LYS A 161 22.30 3.12 3.77
CA LYS A 161 23.30 3.80 2.94
C LYS A 161 23.40 3.21 1.53
N ARG A 162 23.27 1.89 1.37
CA ARG A 162 23.20 1.23 0.05
C ARG A 162 22.03 1.71 -0.82
N CYS A 163 21.01 2.32 -0.21
CA CYS A 163 19.83 2.84 -0.90
C CYS A 163 19.91 4.36 -1.21
N HIS A 164 21.01 5.03 -0.87
CA HIS A 164 21.19 6.44 -1.18
C HIS A 164 21.80 6.60 -2.59
N PRO A 165 21.22 7.46 -3.45
CA PRO A 165 21.88 7.82 -4.71
C PRO A 165 23.16 8.62 -4.44
N ALA A 166 24.07 8.61 -5.41
CA ALA A 166 25.25 9.47 -5.38
C ALA A 166 24.89 10.91 -5.74
N GLY A 167 25.76 11.88 -5.41
CA GLY A 167 25.60 13.28 -5.82
C GLY A 167 24.53 14.06 -5.07
N VAL A 168 24.05 13.58 -3.92
CA VAL A 168 23.14 14.35 -3.06
C VAL A 168 23.86 15.56 -2.49
N VAL A 169 23.31 16.74 -2.73
CA VAL A 169 23.77 18.02 -2.18
C VAL A 169 22.76 18.50 -1.15
N VAL A 170 23.23 18.91 0.03
CA VAL A 170 22.41 19.42 1.12
C VAL A 170 23.00 20.74 1.60
N ASP A 171 22.15 21.74 1.76
CA ASP A 171 22.47 23.03 2.36
C ASP A 171 21.36 23.46 3.32
N ASP A 172 21.47 24.69 3.86
CA ASP A 172 20.49 25.21 4.82
C ASP A 172 19.12 25.53 4.20
N ARG A 173 19.03 25.61 2.86
CA ARG A 173 17.79 25.91 2.13
C ARG A 173 17.07 24.65 1.68
N GLY A 174 17.77 23.53 1.55
CA GLY A 174 17.16 22.26 1.17
C GLY A 174 18.15 21.20 0.71
N ALA A 175 17.67 20.31 -0.15
CA ALA A 175 18.50 19.25 -0.72
C ALA A 175 18.13 18.99 -2.18
N SER A 176 19.11 18.53 -2.95
CA SER A 176 18.92 18.13 -4.34
C SER A 176 19.79 16.93 -4.72
N VAL A 177 19.37 16.21 -5.74
CA VAL A 177 20.15 15.17 -6.42
C VAL A 177 20.03 15.38 -7.93
N PRO A 178 21.13 15.32 -8.70
CA PRO A 178 21.05 15.38 -10.16
C PRO A 178 20.14 14.29 -10.72
N VAL A 179 19.28 14.64 -11.69
CA VAL A 179 18.28 13.70 -12.24
C VAL A 179 18.95 12.43 -12.79
N GLN A 180 20.10 12.56 -13.47
CA GLN A 180 20.88 11.42 -13.96
C GLN A 180 21.27 10.45 -12.83
N GLN A 181 21.81 10.95 -11.72
CA GLN A 181 22.28 10.11 -10.60
C GLN A 181 21.12 9.40 -9.90
N LEU A 182 19.97 10.06 -9.79
CA LEU A 182 18.75 9.45 -9.25
C LEU A 182 18.22 8.34 -10.16
N LEU A 183 18.23 8.57 -11.48
CA LEU A 183 17.82 7.59 -12.47
C LEU A 183 18.78 6.40 -12.55
N ASP A 184 20.09 6.63 -12.52
CA ASP A 184 21.12 5.59 -12.50
C ASP A 184 20.92 4.66 -11.30
N HIS A 185 20.74 5.25 -10.11
CA HIS A 185 20.46 4.50 -8.90
C HIS A 185 19.14 3.73 -9.02
N THR A 186 18.07 4.38 -9.50
CA THR A 186 16.75 3.75 -9.65
C THR A 186 16.79 2.59 -10.65
N ALA A 187 17.42 2.77 -11.81
CA ALA A 187 17.58 1.75 -12.83
C ALA A 187 18.41 0.57 -12.31
N SER A 188 19.51 0.83 -11.62
CA SER A 188 20.33 -0.20 -10.97
C SER A 188 19.48 -1.06 -10.01
N ARG A 189 18.75 -0.41 -9.09
CA ARG A 189 17.89 -1.12 -8.12
C ARG A 189 16.77 -1.93 -8.79
N LEU A 190 16.14 -1.40 -9.83
CA LEU A 190 15.09 -2.11 -10.58
C LEU A 190 15.65 -3.29 -11.37
N CYS A 191 16.80 -3.14 -12.00
CA CYS A 191 17.46 -4.22 -12.72
C CYS A 191 17.90 -5.33 -11.75
N THR A 192 18.50 -5.00 -10.61
CA THR A 192 18.84 -6.00 -9.58
C THR A 192 17.59 -6.72 -9.08
N LEU A 193 16.49 -6.00 -8.85
CA LEU A 193 15.23 -6.60 -8.43
C LEU A 193 14.67 -7.58 -9.47
N GLN A 194 14.86 -7.29 -10.76
CA GLN A 194 14.36 -8.09 -11.88
C GLN A 194 15.44 -8.98 -12.51
N ALA A 195 16.56 -9.22 -11.81
CA ALA A 195 17.71 -9.91 -12.40
C ALA A 195 17.33 -11.28 -12.98
N SER A 196 16.51 -12.07 -12.29
CA SER A 196 16.04 -13.38 -12.77
C SER A 196 15.16 -13.29 -14.02
N VAL A 197 14.29 -12.28 -14.10
CA VAL A 197 13.44 -12.03 -15.27
C VAL A 197 14.29 -11.58 -16.45
N ILE A 198 15.24 -10.68 -16.22
CA ILE A 198 16.11 -10.17 -17.27
C ILE A 198 17.02 -11.27 -17.80
N GLN A 199 17.58 -12.13 -16.94
CA GLN A 199 18.44 -13.25 -17.34
C GLN A 199 17.68 -14.35 -18.11
N SER A 200 16.41 -14.60 -17.75
CA SER A 200 15.58 -15.61 -18.42
C SER A 200 14.96 -15.11 -19.72
N SER A 201 14.67 -13.81 -19.81
CA SER A 201 14.38 -13.18 -21.09
C SER A 201 15.67 -13.11 -21.90
N ALA A 202 15.67 -13.49 -23.18
CA ALA A 202 16.81 -13.25 -24.07
C ALA A 202 17.08 -11.75 -24.34
N ALA A 203 16.75 -10.86 -23.39
CA ALA A 203 17.03 -9.44 -23.39
C ALA A 203 18.52 -9.21 -23.12
N GLN A 204 19.37 -9.69 -24.04
CA GLN A 204 20.71 -9.17 -24.20
C GLN A 204 20.58 -7.76 -24.81
N GLY A 205 20.57 -6.74 -23.95
CA GLY A 205 20.74 -5.34 -24.36
C GLY A 205 19.49 -4.46 -24.28
N SER A 206 19.78 -3.16 -24.11
CA SER A 206 18.90 -1.97 -24.04
C SER A 206 17.50 -2.15 -23.43
N LEU A 207 17.32 -1.59 -22.23
CA LEU A 207 16.01 -1.38 -21.62
C LEU A 207 15.62 0.10 -21.68
N ILE A 208 14.32 0.37 -21.57
CA ILE A 208 13.75 1.71 -21.46
C ILE A 208 13.05 1.82 -20.10
N LEU A 209 13.47 2.78 -19.29
CA LEU A 209 12.79 3.19 -18.07
C LEU A 209 11.93 4.42 -18.35
N THR A 210 10.61 4.24 -18.40
CA THR A 210 9.67 5.35 -18.45
C THR A 210 9.33 5.82 -17.05
N SER A 211 9.44 7.12 -16.83
CA SER A 211 9.16 7.80 -15.57
C SER A 211 8.28 9.03 -15.81
N LYS A 212 7.49 9.39 -14.80
CA LYS A 212 6.85 10.71 -14.75
C LYS A 212 7.54 11.56 -13.70
N TYR A 213 7.50 12.87 -13.87
CA TYR A 213 8.04 13.80 -12.89
C TYR A 213 7.21 15.07 -12.82
N GLY A 214 7.53 15.89 -11.83
CA GLY A 214 6.95 17.22 -11.63
C GLY A 214 7.31 17.78 -10.28
N PHE A 215 6.61 18.84 -9.89
CA PHE A 215 6.93 19.61 -8.71
C PHE A 215 5.68 20.31 -8.20
N ASP A 216 5.68 20.58 -6.89
CA ASP A 216 4.55 21.19 -6.20
C ASP A 216 5.02 22.04 -5.01
N GLY A 217 4.20 23.02 -4.65
CA GLY A 217 4.38 23.90 -3.51
C GLY A 217 3.47 23.51 -2.35
N ALA A 218 4.03 23.37 -1.15
CA ALA A 218 3.29 23.14 0.07
C ALA A 218 3.52 24.29 1.07
N THR A 219 2.46 24.70 1.77
CA THR A 219 2.52 25.72 2.83
C THR A 219 2.02 25.15 4.15
N GLY A 220 2.25 25.87 5.25
CA GLY A 220 1.78 25.47 6.58
C GLY A 220 2.72 24.50 7.30
N GLN A 221 4.01 24.50 6.93
CA GLN A 221 5.02 23.72 7.62
C GLN A 221 5.38 24.35 8.97
N GLN A 222 5.87 23.51 9.88
CA GLN A 222 6.32 23.96 11.19
C GLN A 222 7.61 24.76 11.04
N VAL A 223 7.63 25.97 11.59
CA VAL A 223 8.82 26.83 11.59
C VAL A 223 9.77 26.40 12.70
N TYR A 224 11.00 26.07 12.33
CA TYR A 224 12.02 25.64 13.28
C TYR A 224 12.65 26.82 14.02
N ARG A 225 12.99 26.60 15.31
CA ARG A 225 13.72 27.57 16.13
C ARG A 225 15.21 27.23 16.12
N HIS A 226 15.90 27.63 15.07
CA HIS A 226 17.35 27.39 14.90
C HIS A 226 18.10 28.62 14.39
N ARG A 227 19.43 28.62 14.55
CA ARG A 227 20.29 29.69 14.06
C ARG A 227 20.47 29.51 12.56
N GLN A 228 19.71 30.26 11.77
CA GLN A 228 19.80 30.23 10.32
C GLN A 228 21.02 31.04 9.85
N SER A 229 21.73 30.54 8.84
CA SER A 229 22.79 31.28 8.13
C SER A 229 22.22 32.30 7.12
N THR A 230 20.94 32.14 6.75
CA THR A 230 20.23 32.90 5.72
C THR A 230 18.77 33.14 6.15
N ASP A 231 18.10 34.19 5.63
CA ASP A 231 16.67 34.49 5.89
C ASP A 231 15.76 33.47 5.15
N VAL A 232 15.70 32.23 5.63
CA VAL A 232 14.91 31.15 5.02
C VAL A 232 13.59 31.01 5.77
N ASP A 233 12.47 31.05 5.02
CA ASP A 233 11.14 30.82 5.57
C ASP A 233 10.73 29.35 5.44
N ASP A 234 11.04 28.58 6.49
CA ASP A 234 10.75 27.15 6.58
C ASP A 234 9.24 26.84 6.67
N SER A 235 8.34 27.85 6.67
CA SER A 235 6.88 27.64 6.67
C SER A 235 6.32 27.16 5.33
N THR A 236 7.12 27.24 4.27
CA THR A 236 6.78 26.82 2.91
C THR A 236 7.87 25.94 2.32
N MET A 237 7.47 25.00 1.46
CA MET A 237 8.39 24.09 0.81
C MET A 237 7.97 23.89 -0.64
N PHE A 238 8.93 23.92 -1.55
CA PHE A 238 8.75 23.58 -2.95
C PHE A 238 9.55 22.32 -3.26
N LEU A 239 8.91 21.29 -3.80
CA LEU A 239 9.48 19.95 -3.95
C LEU A 239 9.32 19.44 -5.37
N ALA A 240 10.42 18.96 -5.95
CA ALA A 240 10.43 18.25 -7.22
C ALA A 240 10.63 16.75 -6.99
N SER A 241 9.95 15.92 -7.77
CA SER A 241 9.99 14.46 -7.63
C SER A 241 9.76 13.74 -8.96
N MET A 242 10.24 12.50 -9.03
CA MET A 242 9.93 11.56 -10.10
C MET A 242 9.33 10.26 -9.57
N VAL A 243 8.62 9.55 -10.45
CA VAL A 243 8.07 8.23 -10.19
C VAL A 243 8.41 7.31 -11.38
N PRO A 244 9.15 6.21 -11.17
CA PRO A 244 9.33 5.22 -12.22
C PRO A 244 8.00 4.49 -12.47
N LEU A 245 7.64 4.35 -13.75
CA LEU A 245 6.36 3.78 -14.18
C LEU A 245 6.54 2.37 -14.71
N ARG A 246 7.42 2.18 -15.69
CA ARG A 246 7.64 0.91 -16.37
C ARG A 246 9.09 0.76 -16.80
N LEU A 247 9.63 -0.45 -16.67
CA LEU A 247 10.86 -0.89 -17.30
C LEU A 247 10.47 -1.87 -18.41
N ARG A 248 10.87 -1.57 -19.65
CA ARG A 248 10.53 -2.38 -20.82
C ARG A 248 11.73 -2.59 -21.73
N THR A 249 11.66 -3.58 -22.59
CA THR A 249 12.58 -3.75 -23.73
C THR A 249 12.22 -2.79 -24.87
N GLU A 250 13.11 -2.62 -25.84
CA GLU A 250 12.87 -1.79 -27.04
C GLU A 250 11.68 -2.29 -27.87
N ASP A 251 11.39 -3.60 -27.88
CA ASP A 251 10.23 -4.19 -28.56
C ASP A 251 8.90 -4.05 -27.77
N GLY A 252 8.94 -3.39 -26.61
CA GLY A 252 7.75 -3.05 -25.83
C GLY A 252 7.36 -4.07 -24.76
N ARG A 253 8.08 -5.19 -24.60
CA ARG A 253 7.80 -6.17 -23.52
C ARG A 253 8.10 -5.56 -22.16
N VAL A 254 7.14 -5.66 -21.24
CA VAL A 254 7.25 -5.11 -19.89
C VAL A 254 8.02 -6.06 -18.99
N ILE A 255 9.16 -5.61 -18.46
CA ILE A 255 9.98 -6.32 -17.47
C ILE A 255 9.49 -6.00 -16.06
N TRP A 256 9.15 -4.73 -15.83
CA TRP A 256 8.59 -4.28 -14.56
C TRP A 256 7.57 -3.18 -14.79
N ALA A 257 6.48 -3.22 -14.02
CA ALA A 257 5.48 -2.18 -13.98
C ALA A 257 5.21 -1.79 -12.52
N ASN A 258 5.15 -0.49 -12.27
CA ASN A 258 4.80 0.04 -10.98
C ASN A 258 3.35 -0.34 -10.63
N PRO A 259 3.11 -1.11 -9.55
CA PRO A 259 1.76 -1.55 -9.18
C PRO A 259 0.90 -0.40 -8.62
N LYS A 260 1.51 0.67 -8.12
CA LYS A 260 0.83 1.83 -7.54
C LYS A 260 1.48 3.14 -7.99
N PRO A 261 1.30 3.56 -9.26
CA PRO A 261 1.97 4.73 -9.85
C PRO A 261 1.66 6.09 -9.19
N ASN A 262 0.63 6.15 -8.36
CA ASN A 262 0.22 7.36 -7.63
C ASN A 262 0.45 7.25 -6.12
N SER A 263 1.18 6.22 -5.67
CA SER A 263 1.55 6.06 -4.25
C SER A 263 2.83 6.83 -3.94
N THR A 264 2.86 7.47 -2.78
CA THR A 264 4.05 8.12 -2.22
C THR A 264 5.23 7.16 -2.07
N PHE A 265 4.99 5.86 -1.94
CA PHE A 265 6.04 4.84 -1.78
C PHE A 265 7.02 4.75 -2.98
N PHE A 266 6.51 5.04 -4.19
CA PHE A 266 7.31 5.06 -5.42
C PHE A 266 7.74 6.46 -5.83
N CYS A 267 7.34 7.49 -5.08
CA CYS A 267 7.79 8.86 -5.31
C CYS A 267 9.23 9.01 -4.83
N ARG A 268 10.10 9.48 -5.71
CA ARG A 268 11.52 9.71 -5.45
C ARG A 268 11.77 11.21 -5.50
N PRO A 269 12.20 11.84 -4.39
CA PRO A 269 12.50 13.26 -4.39
C PRO A 269 13.73 13.54 -5.26
N ILE A 270 13.60 14.53 -6.14
CA ILE A 270 14.71 15.11 -6.91
C ILE A 270 15.32 16.24 -6.09
N SER A 271 14.46 17.12 -5.58
CA SER A 271 14.88 18.23 -4.73
C SER A 271 13.74 18.71 -3.85
N PHE A 272 14.08 19.40 -2.78
CA PHE A 272 13.17 20.27 -2.06
C PHE A 272 13.92 21.52 -1.60
N ILE A 273 13.22 22.64 -1.52
CA ILE A 273 13.72 23.90 -0.99
C ILE A 273 12.67 24.56 -0.11
N PHE A 274 13.10 25.27 0.92
CA PHE A 274 12.24 26.07 1.79
C PHE A 274 11.95 27.44 1.16
N GLU A 275 11.12 27.43 0.12
CA GLU A 275 10.71 28.64 -0.58
C GLU A 275 9.25 28.53 -1.01
N LYS A 276 8.54 29.66 -0.98
CA LYS A 276 7.15 29.71 -1.39
C LYS A 276 7.06 29.61 -2.91
N GLU A 277 6.15 28.75 -3.39
CA GLU A 277 5.88 28.62 -4.82
C GLU A 277 5.54 29.98 -5.45
N SER A 278 6.39 30.39 -6.40
CA SER A 278 6.23 31.58 -7.22
C SER A 278 6.26 31.20 -8.70
N LYS A 279 5.83 32.12 -9.58
CA LYS A 279 5.86 31.87 -11.02
C LYS A 279 7.31 31.76 -11.52
N GLU A 280 8.17 32.59 -10.97
CA GLU A 280 9.60 32.67 -11.26
C GLU A 280 10.28 31.35 -10.87
N LEU A 281 10.06 30.88 -9.64
CA LEU A 281 10.60 29.60 -9.16
C LEU A 281 10.09 28.43 -10.01
N THR A 282 8.78 28.35 -10.24
CA THR A 282 8.15 27.32 -11.08
C THR A 282 8.77 27.26 -12.48
N THR A 283 8.98 28.42 -13.10
CA THR A 283 9.55 28.52 -14.46
C THR A 283 11.03 28.15 -14.45
N ALA A 284 11.80 28.61 -13.46
CA ALA A 284 13.22 28.29 -13.33
C ALA A 284 13.44 26.78 -13.11
N THR A 285 12.68 26.16 -12.20
CA THR A 285 12.72 24.71 -11.96
C THR A 285 12.30 23.92 -13.21
N TYR A 286 11.27 24.37 -13.93
CA TYR A 286 10.88 23.75 -15.19
C TYR A 286 12.03 23.73 -16.21
N VAL A 287 12.65 24.90 -16.46
CA VAL A 287 13.76 25.04 -17.42
C VAL A 287 14.94 24.17 -17.00
N GLN A 288 15.32 24.21 -15.72
CA GLN A 288 16.42 23.41 -15.20
C GLN A 288 16.17 21.91 -15.38
N LEU A 289 15.02 21.40 -14.92
CA LEU A 289 14.71 19.98 -15.03
C LEU A 289 14.56 19.54 -16.48
N GLN A 290 14.02 20.39 -17.36
CA GLN A 290 13.95 20.08 -18.78
C GLN A 290 15.35 19.93 -19.40
N GLN A 291 16.28 20.84 -19.08
CA GLN A 291 17.67 20.73 -19.53
C GLN A 291 18.36 19.46 -19.00
N GLU A 292 18.14 19.12 -17.73
CA GLU A 292 18.66 17.87 -17.15
C GLU A 292 18.07 16.63 -17.84
N VAL A 293 16.77 16.65 -18.17
CA VAL A 293 16.09 15.55 -18.88
C VAL A 293 16.58 15.41 -20.32
N GLU A 294 16.76 16.52 -21.04
CA GLU A 294 17.25 16.54 -22.43
C GLU A 294 18.72 16.10 -22.55
N SER A 295 19.51 16.25 -21.47
CA SER A 295 20.92 15.85 -21.41
C SER A 295 21.14 14.45 -20.80
N LEU A 296 20.08 13.68 -20.55
CA LEU A 296 20.19 12.34 -19.99
C LEU A 296 20.98 11.40 -20.90
N THR A 297 21.80 10.57 -20.26
CA THR A 297 22.59 9.51 -20.86
C THR A 297 22.09 8.15 -20.40
N LEU A 298 22.51 7.10 -21.10
CA LEU A 298 22.17 5.72 -20.76
C LEU A 298 22.76 5.36 -19.39
N SER A 299 21.95 4.83 -18.47
CA SER A 299 22.49 4.18 -17.28
C SER A 299 23.12 2.85 -17.66
N VAL A 300 24.32 2.58 -17.16
CA VAL A 300 24.99 1.29 -17.35
C VAL A 300 24.91 0.51 -16.04
N VAL A 301 24.22 -0.62 -16.06
CA VAL A 301 24.00 -1.48 -14.90
C VAL A 301 24.73 -2.81 -15.07
N GLN A 302 25.61 -3.12 -14.13
CA GLN A 302 26.25 -4.44 -14.06
C GLN A 302 25.40 -5.38 -13.20
N LEU A 303 24.78 -6.40 -13.82
CA LEU A 303 23.97 -7.39 -13.10
C LEU A 303 24.79 -8.56 -12.57
N THR A 304 25.65 -9.10 -13.43
CA THR A 304 26.61 -10.16 -13.12
C THR A 304 27.91 -9.85 -13.84
N ASN A 305 28.98 -10.57 -13.53
CA ASN A 305 30.30 -10.34 -14.14
C ASN A 305 30.25 -10.30 -15.68
N ASP A 306 29.34 -11.07 -16.29
CA ASP A 306 29.24 -11.18 -17.76
C ASP A 306 28.01 -10.47 -18.36
N VAL A 307 27.18 -9.79 -17.56
CA VAL A 307 25.93 -9.17 -18.04
C VAL A 307 25.85 -7.70 -17.66
N THR A 308 26.03 -6.86 -18.67
CA THR A 308 25.85 -5.40 -18.60
C THR A 308 24.57 -5.00 -19.33
N ILE A 309 23.77 -4.13 -18.70
CA ILE A 309 22.53 -3.60 -19.27
C ILE A 309 22.66 -2.09 -19.42
N SER A 310 22.34 -1.60 -20.62
CA SER A 310 22.13 -0.17 -20.85
C SER A 310 20.65 0.15 -20.66
N VAL A 311 20.34 1.22 -19.93
CA VAL A 311 18.97 1.68 -19.69
C VAL A 311 18.81 3.10 -20.22
N ARG A 312 17.94 3.27 -21.21
CA ARG A 312 17.48 4.55 -21.74
C ARG A 312 16.36 5.10 -20.87
N HIS A 313 16.35 6.40 -20.63
CA HIS A 313 15.34 7.05 -19.80
C HIS A 313 14.36 7.84 -20.66
N GLU A 314 13.08 7.69 -20.37
CA GLU A 314 12.01 8.51 -20.94
C GLU A 314 11.25 9.16 -19.80
N MET A 315 11.36 10.49 -19.68
CA MET A 315 10.70 11.25 -18.63
C MET A 315 9.61 12.15 -19.19
N THR A 316 8.44 12.14 -18.56
CA THR A 316 7.32 13.01 -18.95
C THR A 316 6.83 13.86 -17.79
N LEU A 317 6.81 15.19 -17.97
CA LEU A 317 6.33 16.14 -16.98
C LEU A 317 4.81 16.10 -16.91
N THR A 318 4.26 15.28 -16.01
CA THR A 318 2.80 15.08 -15.85
C THR A 318 2.34 15.20 -14.39
N MET A 319 3.28 15.35 -13.45
CA MET A 319 2.99 15.57 -12.03
C MET A 319 2.97 17.08 -11.72
N ILE A 320 2.18 17.82 -12.47
CA ILE A 320 1.98 19.26 -12.29
C ILE A 320 0.48 19.57 -12.23
N ASP A 321 0.13 20.69 -11.61
CA ASP A 321 -1.24 21.18 -11.63
C ASP A 321 -1.52 22.07 -12.87
N GLY A 322 -2.79 22.47 -13.05
CA GLY A 322 -3.18 23.33 -14.17
C GLY A 322 -2.61 24.75 -14.09
N LYS A 323 -2.26 25.23 -12.89
CA LYS A 323 -1.68 26.56 -12.66
C LYS A 323 -0.23 26.59 -13.16
N VAL A 324 0.56 25.58 -12.82
CA VAL A 324 1.91 25.35 -13.32
C VAL A 324 1.89 25.16 -14.83
N HIS A 325 0.96 24.36 -15.35
CA HIS A 325 0.84 24.17 -16.80
C HIS A 325 0.56 25.50 -17.52
N ASN A 326 -0.34 26.33 -16.99
CA ASN A 326 -0.58 27.68 -17.52
C ASN A 326 0.67 28.57 -17.48
N ALA A 327 1.45 28.51 -16.39
CA ALA A 327 2.69 29.28 -16.26
C ALA A 327 3.74 28.88 -17.33
N ILE A 328 3.97 27.57 -17.51
CA ILE A 328 4.88 27.01 -18.53
C ILE A 328 4.44 27.44 -19.93
N GLN A 329 3.13 27.43 -20.19
CA GLN A 329 2.52 27.77 -21.47
C GLN A 329 2.42 29.29 -21.74
N GLY A 330 2.97 30.13 -20.86
CA GLY A 330 2.95 31.58 -20.98
C GLY A 330 1.56 32.21 -20.82
N ILE A 331 0.61 31.48 -20.25
CA ILE A 331 -0.77 31.94 -20.04
C ILE A 331 -0.85 32.76 -18.76
N ARG A 332 -1.32 34.00 -18.88
CA ARG A 332 -1.45 34.91 -17.73
C ARG A 332 -2.65 34.59 -16.84
N SER A 333 -3.77 34.16 -17.43
CA SER A 333 -5.00 33.89 -16.68
C SER A 333 -5.16 32.41 -16.40
N GLN A 334 -5.38 32.06 -15.13
CA GLN A 334 -5.70 30.69 -14.71
C GLN A 334 -7.08 30.21 -15.19
N GLN A 335 -7.91 31.10 -15.71
CA GLN A 335 -9.25 30.79 -16.23
C GLN A 335 -9.24 30.45 -17.72
N VAL A 336 -8.11 30.63 -18.40
CA VAL A 336 -7.96 30.25 -19.81
C VAL A 336 -7.47 28.82 -19.85
N CYS A 337 -8.09 27.98 -20.69
CA CYS A 337 -7.64 26.60 -20.83
C CYS A 337 -6.23 26.55 -21.41
N SER A 338 -5.37 25.76 -20.77
CA SER A 338 -3.97 25.59 -21.15
C SER A 338 -3.76 24.93 -22.52
N ILE A 339 -4.73 24.10 -22.93
CA ILE A 339 -4.67 23.30 -24.15
C ILE A 339 -5.25 24.08 -25.35
N CYS A 340 -6.56 24.36 -25.32
CA CYS A 340 -7.26 25.00 -26.45
C CYS A 340 -7.22 26.53 -26.44
N ARG A 341 -6.73 27.15 -25.35
CA ARG A 341 -6.66 28.61 -25.15
C ARG A 341 -8.03 29.32 -25.20
N ALA A 342 -9.12 28.57 -25.07
CA ALA A 342 -10.45 29.16 -24.99
C ALA A 342 -10.62 29.90 -23.65
N LYS A 343 -11.26 31.07 -23.72
CA LYS A 343 -11.68 31.83 -22.54
C LYS A 343 -12.98 31.26 -21.97
N PRO A 344 -13.31 31.50 -20.70
CA PRO A 344 -14.57 31.01 -20.11
C PRO A 344 -15.81 31.43 -20.92
N THR A 345 -15.82 32.64 -21.47
CA THR A 345 -16.90 33.15 -22.34
C THR A 345 -17.04 32.38 -23.66
N GLU A 346 -15.98 31.71 -24.13
CA GLU A 346 -15.94 30.94 -25.38
C GLU A 346 -16.29 29.46 -25.16
N MET A 347 -16.15 28.96 -23.92
CA MET A 347 -16.34 27.54 -23.57
C MET A 347 -17.77 27.04 -23.79
N ASN A 348 -18.76 27.93 -23.75
CA ASN A 348 -20.15 27.62 -24.08
C ASN A 348 -20.34 27.27 -25.57
N ASN A 349 -19.44 27.68 -26.46
CA ASN A 349 -19.45 27.31 -27.88
C ASN A 349 -18.66 26.01 -28.09
N ILE A 350 -19.28 24.88 -27.73
CA ILE A 350 -18.66 23.54 -27.77
C ILE A 350 -18.04 23.25 -29.14
N ASP A 351 -18.80 23.42 -30.24
CA ASP A 351 -18.30 23.11 -31.58
C ASP A 351 -17.18 24.08 -31.99
N GLY A 352 -17.28 25.35 -31.60
CA GLY A 352 -16.22 26.33 -31.80
C GLY A 352 -14.93 26.01 -31.04
N VAL A 353 -15.02 25.47 -29.81
CA VAL A 353 -13.86 25.02 -29.02
C VAL A 353 -13.23 23.78 -29.63
N LEU A 354 -14.04 22.81 -30.06
CA LEU A 354 -13.58 21.58 -30.72
C LEU A 354 -12.86 21.87 -32.05
N ALA A 355 -13.24 22.93 -32.76
CA ALA A 355 -12.60 23.35 -34.00
C ALA A 355 -11.27 24.10 -33.80
N ARG A 356 -10.87 24.43 -32.57
CA ARG A 356 -9.65 25.21 -32.32
C ARG A 356 -8.39 24.37 -32.60
N PRO A 357 -7.37 24.94 -33.24
CA PRO A 357 -6.10 24.24 -33.43
C PRO A 357 -5.40 24.05 -32.08
N ILE A 358 -5.04 22.80 -31.80
CA ILE A 358 -4.24 22.43 -30.62
C ILE A 358 -2.82 22.15 -31.09
N ALA A 359 -1.86 22.91 -30.55
CA ALA A 359 -0.45 22.68 -30.82
C ALA A 359 0.03 21.46 -29.98
N GLY A 360 0.86 20.60 -30.58
CA GLY A 360 1.29 19.33 -29.95
C GLY A 360 2.02 19.53 -28.63
N ASP A 361 2.79 20.63 -28.53
CA ASP A 361 3.52 21.07 -27.35
C ASP A 361 2.62 21.42 -26.14
N ARG A 362 1.30 21.53 -26.33
CA ARG A 362 0.34 21.79 -25.24
C ARG A 362 -0.26 20.53 -24.63
N THR A 363 -0.07 19.39 -25.29
CA THR A 363 -0.66 18.10 -24.87
C THR A 363 0.34 17.19 -24.15
N GLN A 364 1.63 17.48 -24.29
CA GLN A 364 2.75 16.71 -23.73
C GLN A 364 2.78 16.61 -22.20
N HIS A 365 2.08 17.50 -21.48
CA HIS A 365 2.04 17.49 -20.01
C HIS A 365 0.85 16.74 -19.41
N GLY A 366 -0.05 16.23 -20.24
CA GLY A 366 -1.25 15.53 -19.79
C GLY A 366 -2.21 16.42 -18.96
N ILE A 367 -3.13 15.77 -18.24
CA ILE A 367 -4.14 16.43 -17.41
C ILE A 367 -4.06 15.87 -15.99
N SER A 368 -4.11 16.76 -14.99
CA SER A 368 -4.13 16.39 -13.58
C SER A 368 -5.49 15.82 -13.16
N THR A 369 -5.62 14.50 -13.16
CA THR A 369 -6.88 13.81 -12.82
C THR A 369 -7.39 14.19 -11.43
N LEU A 370 -6.50 14.36 -10.44
CA LEU A 370 -6.86 14.83 -9.09
C LEU A 370 -7.62 16.17 -9.14
N HIS A 371 -7.10 17.13 -9.89
CA HIS A 371 -7.74 18.44 -10.03
C HIS A 371 -9.02 18.36 -10.87
N CYS A 372 -9.12 17.46 -11.86
CA CYS A 372 -10.39 17.24 -12.57
C CYS A 372 -11.52 16.84 -11.61
N TRP A 373 -11.26 15.95 -10.64
CA TRP A 373 -12.25 15.57 -9.64
C TRP A 373 -12.69 16.78 -8.80
N ILE A 374 -11.72 17.51 -8.25
CA ILE A 374 -11.98 18.65 -7.36
C ILE A 374 -12.71 19.77 -8.10
N ARG A 375 -12.20 20.19 -9.27
CA ARG A 375 -12.77 21.28 -10.08
C ARG A 375 -14.15 20.93 -10.62
N SER A 376 -14.41 19.67 -10.97
CA SER A 376 -15.75 19.25 -11.40
C SER A 376 -16.76 19.35 -10.25
N MET A 377 -16.38 18.95 -9.03
CA MET A 377 -17.23 19.11 -7.85
C MET A 377 -17.48 20.59 -7.55
N GLU A 378 -16.43 21.42 -7.56
CA GLU A 378 -16.53 22.88 -7.36
C GLU A 378 -17.47 23.54 -8.38
N MET A 379 -17.38 23.15 -9.65
CA MET A 379 -18.28 23.61 -10.70
C MET A 379 -19.75 23.32 -10.34
N PHE A 380 -20.08 22.10 -9.93
CA PHE A 380 -21.46 21.75 -9.54
C PHE A 380 -21.95 22.52 -8.32
N LEU A 381 -21.11 22.68 -7.29
CA LEU A 381 -21.44 23.47 -6.10
C LEU A 381 -21.74 24.92 -6.48
N HIS A 382 -20.88 25.49 -7.31
CA HIS A 382 -21.02 26.88 -7.67
C HIS A 382 -22.21 27.17 -8.59
N ILE A 383 -22.55 26.24 -9.50
CA ILE A 383 -23.81 26.27 -10.26
C ILE A 383 -24.99 26.27 -9.27
N ALA A 384 -24.99 25.34 -8.31
CA ALA A 384 -26.06 25.22 -7.33
C ALA A 384 -26.25 26.49 -6.47
N TYR A 385 -25.16 27.17 -6.10
CA TYR A 385 -25.22 28.44 -5.36
C TYR A 385 -25.92 29.56 -6.15
N ARG A 386 -25.97 29.45 -7.48
CA ARG A 386 -26.45 30.48 -8.41
C ARG A 386 -27.75 30.12 -9.11
N LEU A 387 -28.25 28.91 -8.91
CA LEU A 387 -29.55 28.46 -9.43
C LEU A 387 -30.70 29.46 -9.23
N PRO A 388 -30.81 30.20 -8.10
CA PRO A 388 -31.93 31.13 -7.92
C PRO A 388 -31.96 32.31 -8.89
N PHE A 389 -30.83 32.71 -9.48
CA PHE A 389 -30.75 33.87 -10.38
C PHE A 389 -30.10 33.57 -11.74
N CYS A 390 -29.57 32.37 -11.96
CA CYS A 390 -29.09 31.87 -13.25
C CYS A 390 -28.08 32.77 -13.97
N GLU A 391 -27.18 33.42 -13.22
CA GLU A 391 -26.07 34.18 -13.79
C GLU A 391 -24.74 33.75 -13.19
N TRP A 392 -23.66 33.87 -13.96
CA TRP A 392 -22.31 33.57 -13.49
C TRP A 392 -21.86 34.49 -12.34
N GLN A 393 -22.10 35.79 -12.47
CA GLN A 393 -21.58 36.79 -11.54
C GLN A 393 -22.64 37.22 -10.53
N ALA A 394 -22.35 36.98 -9.25
CA ALA A 394 -23.12 37.52 -8.13
C ALA A 394 -22.71 38.98 -7.85
N ARG A 395 -23.06 39.91 -8.75
CA ARG A 395 -22.83 41.35 -8.55
C ARG A 395 -23.96 41.98 -7.73
N GLY A 396 -23.61 42.78 -6.73
CA GLY A 396 -24.56 43.46 -5.84
C GLY A 396 -24.89 42.67 -4.57
N GLU A 397 -25.32 43.38 -3.53
CA GLU A 397 -25.55 42.83 -2.20
C GLU A 397 -26.61 41.72 -2.19
N GLU A 398 -27.68 41.87 -2.99
CA GLU A 398 -28.76 40.90 -3.05
C GLU A 398 -28.28 39.52 -3.54
N LYS A 399 -27.58 39.46 -4.67
CA LYS A 399 -27.06 38.21 -5.23
C LYS A 399 -26.01 37.58 -4.31
N GLN A 400 -25.19 38.40 -3.65
CA GLN A 400 -24.21 37.91 -2.67
C GLN A 400 -24.88 37.29 -1.44
N ARG A 401 -25.99 37.88 -0.97
CA ARG A 401 -26.80 37.31 0.11
C ARG A 401 -27.38 35.95 -0.29
N ILE A 402 -27.98 35.87 -1.48
CA ILE A 402 -28.53 34.61 -2.02
C ILE A 402 -27.47 33.52 -2.10
N VAL A 403 -26.28 33.81 -2.64
CA VAL A 403 -25.17 32.85 -2.71
C VAL A 403 -24.75 32.37 -1.31
N LYS A 404 -24.65 33.29 -0.34
CA LYS A 404 -24.27 32.96 1.04
C LYS A 404 -25.30 32.02 1.69
N GLU A 405 -26.59 32.30 1.52
CA GLU A 405 -27.68 31.49 2.05
C GLU A 405 -27.71 30.10 1.39
N GLN A 406 -27.60 30.02 0.05
CA GLN A 406 -27.55 28.74 -0.65
C GLN A 406 -26.32 27.91 -0.27
N LYS A 407 -25.15 28.54 -0.18
CA LYS A 407 -23.92 27.88 0.28
C LYS A 407 -24.10 27.30 1.68
N GLN A 408 -24.68 28.06 2.62
CA GLN A 408 -24.93 27.58 3.97
C GLN A 408 -25.93 26.42 4.03
N ARG A 409 -27.03 26.49 3.25
CA ARG A 409 -28.00 25.39 3.11
C ARG A 409 -27.32 24.12 2.61
N ILE A 410 -26.63 24.21 1.47
CA ILE A 410 -25.97 23.08 0.81
C ILE A 410 -24.91 22.46 1.73
N GLN A 411 -24.07 23.27 2.38
CA GLN A 411 -23.09 22.79 3.36
C GLN A 411 -23.72 22.03 4.52
N THR A 412 -24.86 22.52 5.02
CA THR A 412 -25.60 21.88 6.12
C THR A 412 -26.16 20.54 5.68
N GLU A 413 -26.78 20.47 4.50
CA GLU A 413 -27.35 19.23 3.98
C GLU A 413 -26.29 18.18 3.65
N PHE A 414 -25.15 18.56 3.05
CA PHE A 414 -24.03 17.64 2.82
C PHE A 414 -23.49 17.06 4.13
N ARG A 415 -23.37 17.90 5.18
CA ARG A 415 -22.93 17.44 6.49
C ARG A 415 -23.94 16.48 7.12
N GLN A 416 -25.24 16.79 7.04
CA GLN A 416 -26.29 15.98 7.67
C GLN A 416 -26.54 14.65 6.94
N ARG A 417 -26.57 14.67 5.60
CA ARG A 417 -26.98 13.51 4.80
C ARG A 417 -25.80 12.61 4.42
N LEU A 418 -24.62 13.18 4.19
CA LEU A 418 -23.44 12.45 3.70
C LEU A 418 -22.24 12.52 4.66
N GLY A 419 -22.33 13.27 5.76
CA GLY A 419 -21.19 13.47 6.67
C GLY A 419 -20.04 14.27 6.04
N LEU A 420 -20.29 14.96 4.93
CA LEU A 420 -19.27 15.68 4.17
C LEU A 420 -19.21 17.15 4.58
N LEU A 421 -17.98 17.64 4.85
CA LEU A 421 -17.70 19.07 4.97
C LEU A 421 -17.22 19.57 3.61
N ILE A 422 -17.95 20.49 3.00
CA ILE A 422 -17.68 20.97 1.64
C ILE A 422 -17.50 22.50 1.64
N ASP A 423 -16.53 22.98 0.86
CA ASP A 423 -16.31 24.39 0.57
C ASP A 423 -16.14 25.27 1.83
N GLN A 424 -15.45 24.72 2.83
CA GLN A 424 -15.08 25.40 4.07
C GLN A 424 -13.56 25.62 4.10
N PRO A 425 -13.07 26.79 4.52
CA PRO A 425 -11.64 27.01 4.70
C PRO A 425 -11.11 26.12 5.83
N LEU A 426 -9.91 25.56 5.67
CA LEU A 426 -9.26 24.80 6.73
C LEU A 426 -8.69 25.73 7.82
N PRO A 427 -8.61 25.29 9.08
CA PRO A 427 -7.92 26.03 10.14
C PRO A 427 -6.49 26.40 9.72
N GLY A 428 -6.12 27.68 9.86
CA GLY A 428 -4.83 28.20 9.40
C GLY A 428 -4.84 28.84 8.00
N GLY A 429 -5.98 28.83 7.30
CA GLY A 429 -6.18 29.58 6.06
C GLY A 429 -5.56 28.97 4.80
N ALA A 430 -4.91 27.80 4.91
CA ALA A 430 -4.32 27.06 3.80
C ALA A 430 -5.29 25.96 3.32
N GLY A 431 -5.85 26.14 2.12
CA GLY A 431 -6.72 25.15 1.48
C GLY A 431 -8.18 25.19 1.94
N THR A 432 -8.96 24.24 1.43
CA THR A 432 -10.39 24.09 1.75
C THR A 432 -10.71 22.62 1.99
N THR A 433 -11.91 22.33 2.51
CA THR A 433 -12.40 20.96 2.66
C THR A 433 -12.75 20.30 1.31
N ASN A 434 -12.62 21.01 0.19
CA ASN A 434 -12.74 20.44 -1.16
C ASN A 434 -11.44 19.75 -1.55
N ASP A 435 -11.28 18.52 -1.07
CA ASP A 435 -10.17 17.64 -1.44
C ASP A 435 -10.63 16.47 -2.32
N GLY A 436 -9.68 15.62 -2.69
CA GLY A 436 -9.97 14.45 -3.51
C GLY A 436 -10.90 13.43 -2.84
N ASN A 437 -11.00 13.38 -1.51
CA ASN A 437 -11.90 12.46 -0.81
C ASN A 437 -13.33 12.99 -0.84
N SER A 438 -13.51 14.28 -0.55
CA SER A 438 -14.80 14.98 -0.69
C SER A 438 -15.34 14.83 -2.12
N ALA A 439 -14.51 15.08 -3.14
CA ALA A 439 -14.91 14.94 -4.54
C ALA A 439 -15.31 13.49 -4.89
N ARG A 440 -14.51 12.48 -4.50
CA ARG A 440 -14.86 11.08 -4.78
C ARG A 440 -16.17 10.66 -4.12
N ARG A 441 -16.41 11.07 -2.87
CA ARG A 441 -17.67 10.76 -2.17
C ARG A 441 -18.86 11.47 -2.81
N PHE A 442 -18.69 12.74 -3.19
CA PHE A 442 -19.71 13.52 -3.91
C PHE A 442 -20.20 12.82 -5.19
N PHE A 443 -19.28 12.35 -6.03
CA PHE A 443 -19.60 11.69 -7.31
C PHE A 443 -20.00 10.21 -7.16
N LEU A 444 -19.63 9.57 -6.05
CA LEU A 444 -20.10 8.22 -5.72
C LEU A 444 -21.58 8.25 -5.33
N GLU A 445 -21.96 9.21 -4.48
CA GLU A 445 -23.33 9.40 -3.99
C GLU A 445 -24.11 10.38 -4.89
N HIS A 446 -23.99 10.21 -6.21
CA HIS A 446 -24.43 11.21 -7.18
C HIS A 446 -25.93 11.56 -7.09
N GLU A 447 -26.79 10.63 -6.66
CA GLU A 447 -28.24 10.89 -6.49
C GLU A 447 -28.48 11.83 -5.32
N THR A 448 -27.90 11.53 -4.16
CA THR A 448 -27.99 12.39 -2.97
C THR A 448 -27.35 13.75 -3.22
N SER A 449 -26.18 13.77 -3.87
CA SER A 449 -25.51 15.03 -4.25
C SER A 449 -26.39 15.86 -5.18
N ALA A 450 -26.99 15.25 -6.20
CA ALA A 450 -27.87 15.95 -7.13
C ALA A 450 -29.11 16.52 -6.44
N ASP A 451 -29.71 15.75 -5.54
CA ASP A 451 -30.88 16.17 -4.75
C ASP A 451 -30.56 17.37 -3.84
N ILE A 452 -29.43 17.33 -3.11
CA ILE A 452 -28.98 18.47 -2.28
C ILE A 452 -28.77 19.72 -3.13
N LEU A 453 -28.14 19.56 -4.29
CA LEU A 453 -27.82 20.67 -5.20
C LEU A 453 -29.04 21.16 -6.00
N GLY A 454 -30.12 20.39 -6.08
CA GLY A 454 -31.24 20.69 -6.98
C GLY A 454 -30.88 20.54 -8.46
N LEU A 455 -29.99 19.61 -8.80
CA LEU A 455 -29.48 19.38 -10.16
C LEU A 455 -29.90 18.01 -10.71
N ASP A 456 -29.72 17.81 -12.02
CA ASP A 456 -29.95 16.50 -12.64
C ASP A 456 -28.91 15.45 -12.22
N SER A 457 -29.38 14.35 -11.61
CA SER A 457 -28.52 13.24 -11.19
C SER A 457 -27.84 12.54 -12.36
N THR A 458 -28.44 12.55 -13.55
CA THR A 458 -27.81 11.95 -14.74
C THR A 458 -26.52 12.69 -15.10
N LEU A 459 -26.52 14.02 -15.04
CA LEU A 459 -25.34 14.83 -15.33
C LEU A 459 -24.18 14.55 -14.38
N ILE A 460 -24.41 14.53 -13.06
CA ILE A 460 -23.38 14.20 -12.06
C ILE A 460 -22.84 12.78 -12.28
N ARG A 461 -23.71 11.82 -12.58
CA ARG A 461 -23.32 10.44 -12.90
C ARG A 461 -22.43 10.37 -14.15
N ARG A 462 -22.74 11.12 -15.22
CA ARG A 462 -21.91 11.15 -16.44
C ARG A 462 -20.51 11.67 -16.15
N PHE A 463 -20.38 12.73 -15.36
CA PHE A 463 -19.07 13.22 -14.88
C PHE A 463 -18.33 12.16 -14.05
N SER A 464 -19.02 11.47 -13.16
CA SER A 464 -18.44 10.35 -12.38
C SER A 464 -17.82 9.29 -13.30
N TYR A 465 -18.48 8.92 -14.40
CA TYR A 465 -17.92 7.94 -15.35
C TYR A 465 -16.70 8.45 -16.11
N LEU A 466 -16.74 9.70 -16.60
CA LEU A 466 -15.60 10.33 -17.26
C LEU A 466 -14.37 10.38 -16.34
N LEU A 467 -14.57 10.82 -15.09
CA LEU A 467 -13.50 10.96 -14.11
C LEU A 467 -12.92 9.59 -13.69
N ARG A 468 -13.76 8.56 -13.53
CA ARG A 468 -13.33 7.18 -13.24
C ARG A 468 -12.53 6.58 -14.39
N ALA A 469 -13.00 6.75 -15.63
CA ALA A 469 -12.30 6.27 -16.81
C ALA A 469 -10.92 6.96 -16.95
N ALA A 470 -10.87 8.28 -16.85
CA ALA A 470 -9.63 9.06 -16.92
C ALA A 470 -8.65 8.74 -15.77
N SER A 471 -9.15 8.31 -14.62
CA SER A 471 -8.33 7.90 -13.46
C SER A 471 -7.99 6.41 -13.44
N SER A 472 -8.41 5.65 -14.46
CA SER A 472 -8.16 4.21 -14.53
C SER A 472 -6.76 3.91 -15.06
N ASN A 473 -6.27 2.70 -14.78
CA ASN A 473 -5.00 2.21 -15.34
C ASN A 473 -5.20 1.45 -16.66
N PHE A 474 -6.38 1.54 -17.26
CA PHE A 474 -6.73 0.84 -18.50
C PHE A 474 -6.53 1.75 -19.71
N HIS A 475 -6.23 1.14 -20.85
CA HIS A 475 -6.28 1.84 -22.11
C HIS A 475 -7.74 2.20 -22.41
N LEU A 476 -7.96 3.46 -22.78
CA LEU A 476 -9.29 3.97 -23.12
C LEU A 476 -9.43 4.01 -24.64
N ASP A 477 -10.61 3.63 -25.11
CA ASP A 477 -11.03 3.93 -26.48
C ASP A 477 -11.27 5.44 -26.59
N GLU A 478 -10.34 6.12 -27.25
CA GLU A 478 -10.31 7.58 -27.37
C GLU A 478 -11.55 8.14 -28.07
N GLU A 479 -12.04 7.45 -29.10
CA GLU A 479 -13.21 7.87 -29.86
C GLU A 479 -14.47 7.80 -29.00
N ARG A 480 -14.71 6.66 -28.34
CA ARG A 480 -15.86 6.48 -27.46
C ARG A 480 -15.83 7.43 -26.27
N PHE A 481 -14.66 7.61 -25.66
CA PHE A 481 -14.48 8.54 -24.56
C PHE A 481 -14.78 9.98 -25.02
N GLY A 482 -14.26 10.38 -26.18
CA GLY A 482 -14.49 11.69 -26.79
C GLY A 482 -15.97 11.96 -27.07
N VAL A 483 -16.66 11.02 -27.71
CA VAL A 483 -18.11 11.12 -27.98
C VAL A 483 -18.89 11.30 -26.68
N TYR A 484 -18.63 10.46 -25.68
CA TYR A 484 -19.31 10.53 -24.40
C TYR A 484 -19.05 11.86 -23.66
N ALA A 485 -17.83 12.39 -23.74
CA ALA A 485 -17.46 13.68 -23.16
C ALA A 485 -18.20 14.85 -23.86
N VAL A 486 -18.23 14.88 -25.19
CA VAL A 486 -18.91 15.92 -25.97
C VAL A 486 -20.42 15.91 -25.73
N GLU A 487 -21.04 14.72 -25.70
CA GLU A 487 -22.45 14.58 -25.33
C GLU A 487 -22.72 15.11 -23.91
N THR A 488 -21.85 14.80 -22.95
CA THR A 488 -21.97 15.28 -21.57
C THR A 488 -21.90 16.80 -21.51
N ALA A 489 -20.96 17.42 -22.24
CA ALA A 489 -20.85 18.87 -22.35
C ALA A 489 -22.11 19.51 -22.96
N ARG A 490 -22.70 18.86 -23.99
CA ARG A 490 -23.95 19.33 -24.62
C ARG A 490 -25.15 19.22 -23.68
N ILE A 491 -25.26 18.14 -22.90
CA ILE A 491 -26.32 17.98 -21.87
C ILE A 491 -26.19 19.08 -20.81
N LEU A 492 -24.98 19.29 -20.31
CA LEU A 492 -24.66 20.31 -19.32
C LEU A 492 -25.09 21.70 -19.83
N ARG A 493 -24.67 22.09 -21.04
CA ARG A 493 -25.07 23.36 -21.67
C ARG A 493 -26.59 23.50 -21.83
N LYS A 494 -27.28 22.43 -22.25
CA LYS A 494 -28.73 22.46 -22.52
C LYS A 494 -29.56 22.63 -21.25
N ARG A 495 -29.17 21.98 -20.16
CA ARG A 495 -29.97 21.92 -18.92
C ARG A 495 -29.69 23.08 -17.97
N GLU A 496 -28.44 23.51 -17.88
CA GLU A 496 -28.00 24.45 -16.84
C GLU A 496 -27.69 25.87 -17.40
N GLY A 497 -27.91 26.09 -18.70
CA GLY A 497 -27.84 27.41 -19.34
C GLY A 497 -26.44 28.05 -19.39
N THR A 498 -26.38 29.38 -19.49
CA THR A 498 -25.13 30.16 -19.65
C THR A 498 -24.24 30.19 -18.39
N VAL A 499 -24.75 29.75 -17.24
CA VAL A 499 -24.08 29.73 -15.92
C VAL A 499 -22.89 28.77 -15.91
N VAL A 500 -22.86 27.83 -16.85
CA VAL A 500 -22.17 26.55 -16.75
C VAL A 500 -20.66 26.60 -16.94
N TRP A 501 -20.16 27.46 -17.83
CA TRP A 501 -18.76 27.37 -18.27
C TRP A 501 -17.90 28.57 -17.90
N GLU A 502 -18.49 29.60 -17.27
CA GLU A 502 -17.72 30.74 -16.76
C GLU A 502 -17.06 30.45 -15.39
N GLU A 503 -17.41 29.32 -14.76
CA GLU A 503 -16.81 28.82 -13.50
C GLU A 503 -15.79 27.70 -13.64
N ALA A 504 -15.54 27.21 -14.85
CA ALA A 504 -14.45 26.28 -15.12
C ALA A 504 -13.09 26.98 -14.91
N ARG A 505 -12.64 27.05 -13.65
CA ARG A 505 -11.28 27.47 -13.30
C ARG A 505 -10.33 26.30 -13.56
N GLY A 506 -9.67 26.32 -14.72
CA GLY A 506 -8.51 25.49 -15.05
C GLY A 506 -8.85 24.12 -15.60
#